data_AF-A0A934WD58-F1
#
_entry.id   AF-A0A934WD58-F1
#
_cell.length_a   1.000
_cell.length_b   1.000
_cell.length_c   1.000
_cell.angle_alpha   90.00
_cell.angle_beta   90.00
_cell.angle_gamma   90.00
#
_symmetry.space_group_name_H-M   'P 1'
#
loop_
_entity.id
_entity.type
_entity.pdbx_description
1 polymer ?
#
loop_
_entity_poly.entity_id
_entity_poly.type
_entity_poly.pdbx_seq_one_letter_code
_entity_poly.pdbx_strand_id
1 'polypeptide(L)'
;MKKIFFSLVVIIFTSVSFHLNAQKIDNCDFFDSVVNNHNQIFESSCIPSTIEIVLKYCKVVDFDFYDLQNEWKNKTDGSFRDFDKKELYGVTFIHKFDLPRDANFPIDSLFQTIENELKSEKKVIISLPSNMGWHMFVIYKQTLDGEFVSYSKQWSHTLILRNTKEIVRKVNGTDIMTYRRK
;
A
#
# COMPACT_ATOMS: atom_id res chain seq x y z
N MET A 1 53.30 -8.18 64.61
CA MET A 1 53.12 -7.52 63.29
C MET A 1 52.46 -8.52 62.34
N LYS A 2 51.16 -8.35 62.05
CA LYS A 2 50.38 -9.25 61.17
C LYS A 2 50.57 -8.82 59.71
N LYS A 3 51.09 -9.71 58.85
CA LYS A 3 51.20 -9.48 57.40
C LYS A 3 49.93 -10.00 56.73
N ILE A 4 49.16 -9.11 56.13
CA ILE A 4 47.96 -9.42 55.33
C ILE A 4 48.43 -9.66 53.91
N PHE A 5 48.24 -10.86 53.38
CA PHE A 5 48.43 -11.16 51.96
C PHE A 5 47.16 -10.74 51.21
N PHE A 6 47.26 -9.74 50.35
CA PHE A 6 46.23 -9.39 49.38
C PHE A 6 46.30 -10.38 48.21
N SER A 7 45.25 -11.20 48.05
CA SER A 7 45.08 -12.07 46.89
C SER A 7 44.47 -11.25 45.75
N LEU A 8 45.20 -11.15 44.63
CA LEU A 8 44.81 -10.39 43.46
C LEU A 8 43.92 -11.29 42.58
N VAL A 9 42.60 -11.10 42.65
CA VAL A 9 41.64 -11.82 41.80
C VAL A 9 41.60 -11.14 40.43
N VAL A 10 42.19 -11.78 39.42
CA VAL A 10 42.09 -11.37 38.02
C VAL A 10 40.77 -11.91 37.47
N ILE A 11 39.79 -11.02 37.26
CA ILE A 11 38.52 -11.36 36.59
C ILE A 11 38.77 -11.32 35.08
N ILE A 12 38.87 -12.50 34.46
CA ILE A 12 38.94 -12.64 33.01
C ILE A 12 37.51 -12.42 32.48
N PHE A 13 37.24 -11.24 31.93
CA PHE A 13 36.04 -10.99 31.15
C PHE A 13 36.17 -11.73 29.82
N THR A 14 35.59 -12.92 29.71
CA THR A 14 35.36 -13.55 28.41
C THR A 14 34.26 -12.76 27.71
N SER A 15 34.63 -11.96 26.71
CA SER A 15 33.69 -11.32 25.80
C SER A 15 32.93 -12.40 25.04
N VAL A 16 31.72 -12.72 25.49
CA VAL A 16 30.76 -13.49 24.71
C VAL A 16 30.40 -12.62 23.51
N SER A 17 31.04 -12.89 22.38
CA SER A 17 30.67 -12.28 21.12
C SER A 17 29.33 -12.87 20.72
N PHE A 18 28.25 -12.13 20.97
CA PHE A 18 26.95 -12.45 20.38
C PHE A 18 27.09 -12.25 18.87
N HIS A 19 27.33 -13.35 18.15
CA HIS A 19 27.00 -13.40 16.73
C HIS A 19 25.48 -13.28 16.62
N LEU A 20 25.00 -12.05 16.50
CA LEU A 20 23.68 -11.79 15.97
C LEU A 20 23.68 -12.35 14.54
N ASN A 21 23.17 -13.57 14.39
CA ASN A 21 22.77 -14.06 13.09
C ASN A 21 21.62 -13.17 12.64
N ALA A 22 21.92 -12.16 11.83
CA ALA A 22 20.90 -11.49 11.03
C ALA A 22 20.29 -12.57 10.14
N GLN A 23 19.16 -13.13 10.56
CA GLN A 23 18.31 -13.89 9.67
C GLN A 23 17.84 -12.91 8.60
N LYS A 24 18.38 -13.07 7.39
CA LYS A 24 17.84 -12.45 6.19
C LYS A 24 16.41 -12.98 6.07
N ILE A 25 15.42 -12.17 6.44
CA ILE A 25 14.01 -12.44 6.15
C ILE A 25 13.89 -12.28 4.64
N ASP A 26 14.21 -13.35 3.92
CA ASP A 26 14.30 -13.38 2.45
C ASP A 26 12.91 -13.54 1.80
N ASN A 27 11.89 -12.88 2.37
CA ASN A 27 10.58 -12.77 1.72
C ASN A 27 9.86 -11.49 2.11
N CYS A 28 10.49 -10.33 1.88
CA CYS A 28 9.72 -9.10 1.76
C CYS A 28 8.89 -9.21 0.47
N ASP A 29 7.56 -9.17 0.57
CA ASP A 29 6.70 -9.20 -0.61
C ASP A 29 7.14 -8.09 -1.57
N PHE A 30 7.22 -8.41 -2.88
CA PHE A 30 7.56 -7.43 -3.90
C PHE A 30 6.66 -6.19 -3.81
N PHE A 31 5.38 -6.36 -3.48
CA PHE A 31 4.47 -5.23 -3.25
C PHE A 31 4.88 -4.35 -2.06
N ASP A 32 5.32 -4.95 -0.95
CA ASP A 32 5.84 -4.18 0.19
C ASP A 32 7.08 -3.39 -0.24
N SER A 33 7.96 -3.97 -1.07
CA SER A 33 9.10 -3.28 -1.64
C SER A 33 8.68 -2.09 -2.52
N VAL A 34 7.65 -2.25 -3.35
CA VAL A 34 7.07 -1.15 -4.16
C VAL A 34 6.58 -0.02 -3.28
N VAL A 35 5.76 -0.29 -2.27
CA VAL A 35 5.21 0.74 -1.40
C VAL A 35 6.30 1.44 -0.58
N ASN A 36 7.27 0.69 -0.05
CA ASN A 36 8.35 1.24 0.76
C ASN A 36 9.29 2.17 -0.04
N ASN A 37 9.42 1.95 -1.35
CA ASN A 37 10.22 2.79 -2.25
C ASN A 37 9.39 3.84 -3.02
N HIS A 38 8.08 3.95 -2.74
CA HIS A 38 7.19 4.93 -3.37
C HIS A 38 6.90 6.10 -2.41
N ASN A 39 6.74 7.30 -2.96
CA ASN A 39 6.28 8.49 -2.26
C ASN A 39 5.11 9.14 -3.00
N GLN A 40 4.18 9.75 -2.27
CA GLN A 40 3.31 10.75 -2.89
C GLN A 40 4.08 12.08 -2.95
N ILE A 41 4.32 12.65 -4.13
CA ILE A 41 5.22 13.81 -4.27
C ILE A 41 4.50 15.16 -4.37
N PHE A 42 3.17 15.17 -4.49
CA PHE A 42 2.33 16.36 -4.40
C PHE A 42 1.12 16.11 -3.48
N GLU A 43 0.62 17.14 -2.80
CA GLU A 43 -0.47 17.00 -1.83
C GLU A 43 -1.74 16.39 -2.45
N SER A 44 -2.11 16.82 -3.66
CA SER A 44 -3.33 16.37 -4.35
C SER A 44 -3.08 15.29 -5.41
N SER A 45 -2.00 14.53 -5.28
CA SER A 45 -1.60 13.49 -6.27
C SER A 45 -1.90 12.06 -5.83
N CYS A 46 -2.80 11.84 -4.86
CA CYS A 46 -3.11 10.51 -4.35
C CYS A 46 -3.64 9.54 -5.44
N ILE A 47 -4.41 10.04 -6.41
CA ILE A 47 -4.89 9.25 -7.55
C ILE A 47 -3.71 8.75 -8.41
N PRO A 48 -2.90 9.61 -9.06
CA PRO A 48 -1.76 9.15 -9.86
C PRO A 48 -0.72 8.38 -9.03
N SER A 49 -0.52 8.70 -7.75
CA SER A 49 0.37 7.94 -6.86
C SER A 49 -0.04 6.46 -6.76
N THR A 50 -1.33 6.17 -6.55
CA THR A 50 -1.80 4.77 -6.51
C THR A 50 -1.73 4.06 -7.85
N ILE A 51 -1.94 4.79 -8.96
CA ILE A 51 -1.74 4.25 -10.32
C ILE A 51 -0.28 3.87 -10.53
N GLU A 52 0.67 4.73 -10.15
CA GLU A 52 2.10 4.46 -10.24
C GLU A 52 2.54 3.28 -9.35
N ILE A 53 1.99 3.14 -8.14
CA ILE A 53 2.22 1.95 -7.30
C ILE A 53 1.81 0.68 -8.06
N VAL A 54 0.66 0.69 -8.72
CA VAL A 54 0.21 -0.47 -9.52
C VAL A 54 1.11 -0.72 -10.74
N LEU A 55 1.55 0.32 -11.44
CA LEU A 55 2.48 0.19 -12.58
C LEU A 55 3.83 -0.39 -12.14
N LYS A 56 4.38 0.10 -11.02
CA LYS A 56 5.61 -0.43 -10.40
C LYS A 56 5.44 -1.88 -9.98
N TYR A 57 4.31 -2.23 -9.36
CA TYR A 57 3.98 -3.61 -9.02
C TYR A 57 3.88 -4.52 -10.26
N CYS A 58 3.36 -4.00 -11.37
CA CYS A 58 3.31 -4.71 -12.64
C CYS A 58 4.68 -4.81 -13.34
N LYS A 59 5.73 -4.16 -12.81
CA LYS A 59 7.09 -4.11 -13.39
C LYS A 59 7.13 -3.53 -14.81
N VAL A 60 6.23 -2.59 -15.11
CA VAL A 60 6.17 -1.90 -16.42
C VAL A 60 6.80 -0.51 -16.38
N VAL A 61 7.19 -0.05 -15.18
CA VAL A 61 7.95 1.19 -14.92
C VAL A 61 8.90 0.96 -13.73
N ASP A 62 9.93 1.79 -13.62
CA ASP A 62 10.93 1.73 -12.55
C ASP A 62 10.44 2.31 -11.21
N PHE A 63 11.18 2.04 -10.12
CA PHE A 63 10.82 2.51 -8.77
C PHE A 63 10.85 4.04 -8.63
N ASP A 64 11.65 4.73 -9.42
CA ASP A 64 11.77 6.20 -9.46
C ASP A 64 10.79 6.85 -10.46
N PHE A 65 9.89 6.08 -11.06
CA PHE A 65 8.85 6.61 -11.93
C PHE A 65 7.85 7.49 -11.16
N TYR A 66 7.75 8.76 -11.54
CA TYR A 66 6.85 9.75 -10.92
C TYR A 66 6.15 10.64 -11.97
N ASP A 67 6.16 10.24 -13.24
CA ASP A 67 5.73 11.09 -14.34
C ASP A 67 4.24 11.45 -14.24
N LEU A 68 3.38 10.53 -13.78
CA LEU A 68 1.95 10.79 -13.64
C LEU A 68 1.70 11.80 -12.52
N GLN A 69 2.41 11.68 -11.40
CA GLN A 69 2.35 12.68 -10.32
C GLN A 69 2.92 14.03 -10.77
N ASN A 70 4.01 14.05 -11.55
CA ASN A 70 4.62 15.28 -12.08
C ASN A 70 3.74 16.01 -13.10
N GLU A 71 3.01 15.26 -13.93
CA GLU A 71 2.02 15.82 -14.85
C GLU A 71 0.81 16.37 -14.08
N TRP A 72 0.34 15.63 -13.08
CA TRP A 72 -0.84 15.97 -12.28
C TRP A 72 -0.63 17.15 -11.31
N LYS A 73 0.55 17.20 -10.67
CA LYS A 73 0.91 18.17 -9.62
C LYS A 73 -0.14 18.21 -8.49
N ASN A 74 -0.65 19.41 -8.18
CA ASN A 74 -1.69 19.64 -7.17
C ASN A 74 -3.07 19.84 -7.81
N LYS A 75 -3.41 19.13 -8.89
CA LYS A 75 -4.78 19.13 -9.44
C LYS A 75 -5.74 18.54 -8.40
N THR A 76 -6.79 19.29 -8.04
CA THR A 76 -7.74 18.95 -6.96
C THR A 76 -9.11 18.50 -7.45
N ASP A 77 -9.44 18.72 -8.72
CA ASP A 77 -10.72 18.39 -9.35
C ASP A 77 -10.71 17.05 -10.11
N GLY A 78 -9.65 16.25 -9.93
CA GLY A 78 -9.53 14.96 -10.61
C GLY A 78 -10.25 13.80 -9.92
N SER A 79 -10.43 12.72 -10.67
CA SER A 79 -11.16 11.52 -10.27
C SER A 79 -10.62 10.28 -10.98
N PHE A 80 -11.15 9.10 -10.65
CA PHE A 80 -10.86 7.88 -11.40
C PHE A 80 -11.25 7.96 -12.89
N ARG A 81 -12.16 8.86 -13.28
CA ARG A 81 -12.49 9.09 -14.71
C ARG A 81 -11.29 9.58 -15.53
N ASP A 82 -10.33 10.27 -14.90
CA ASP A 82 -9.11 10.72 -15.58
C ASP A 82 -8.22 9.54 -16.04
N PHE A 83 -8.44 8.34 -15.49
CA PHE A 83 -7.69 7.12 -15.81
C PHE A 83 -8.56 5.99 -16.38
N ASP A 84 -9.90 6.13 -16.41
CA ASP A 84 -10.79 5.10 -16.92
C ASP A 84 -10.50 4.80 -18.41
N LYS A 85 -10.30 3.52 -18.72
CA LYS A 85 -9.98 2.98 -20.04
C LYS A 85 -8.67 3.48 -20.65
N LYS A 86 -7.85 4.22 -19.90
CA LYS A 86 -6.51 4.60 -20.36
C LYS A 86 -5.58 3.40 -20.28
N GLU A 87 -4.78 3.25 -21.33
CA GLU A 87 -3.65 2.32 -21.36
C GLU A 87 -2.38 3.09 -21.03
N LEU A 88 -1.69 2.66 -19.97
CA LEU A 88 -0.44 3.22 -19.51
C LEU A 88 0.57 2.08 -19.44
N TYR A 89 1.63 2.15 -20.24
CA TYR A 89 2.71 1.17 -20.23
C TYR A 89 2.22 -0.29 -20.37
N GLY A 90 1.24 -0.54 -21.25
CA GLY A 90 0.65 -1.86 -21.48
C GLY A 90 -0.36 -2.32 -20.41
N VAL A 91 -0.72 -1.46 -19.47
CA VAL A 91 -1.73 -1.70 -18.43
C VAL A 91 -2.95 -0.81 -18.67
N THR A 92 -4.11 -1.42 -18.89
CA THR A 92 -5.38 -0.70 -19.04
C THR A 92 -6.12 -0.64 -17.72
N PHE A 93 -6.43 0.57 -17.26
CA PHE A 93 -7.20 0.81 -16.03
C PHE A 93 -8.70 0.90 -16.33
N ILE A 94 -9.53 0.39 -15.41
CA ILE A 94 -10.99 0.30 -15.57
C ILE A 94 -11.66 0.72 -14.26
N HIS A 95 -12.39 1.83 -14.33
CA HIS A 95 -13.18 2.37 -13.23
C HIS A 95 -14.45 1.53 -13.05
N LYS A 96 -14.75 1.17 -11.82
CA LYS A 96 -15.95 0.40 -11.47
C LYS A 96 -16.63 1.00 -10.25
N PHE A 97 -17.93 0.74 -10.15
CA PHE A 97 -18.77 1.18 -9.03
C PHE A 97 -18.83 2.70 -8.85
N ASP A 98 -18.77 3.43 -9.96
CA ASP A 98 -19.11 4.86 -10.05
C ASP A 98 -20.62 5.07 -9.84
N LEU A 99 -21.07 4.82 -8.62
CA LEU A 99 -22.46 4.79 -8.19
C LEU A 99 -22.63 5.68 -6.95
N PRO A 100 -23.83 6.24 -6.72
CA PRO A 100 -24.14 6.96 -5.49
C PRO A 100 -23.90 6.10 -4.24
N ARG A 101 -23.28 6.69 -3.21
CA ARG A 101 -23.04 6.03 -1.92
C ARG A 101 -24.28 6.13 -1.04
N ASP A 102 -25.21 5.20 -1.23
CA ASP A 102 -26.47 5.14 -0.51
C ASP A 102 -26.84 3.70 -0.10
N ALA A 103 -28.00 3.53 0.52
CA ALA A 103 -28.47 2.24 1.04
C ALA A 103 -28.65 1.15 -0.06
N ASN A 104 -28.73 1.53 -1.33
CA ASN A 104 -28.86 0.62 -2.46
C ASN A 104 -27.51 0.29 -3.10
N PHE A 105 -26.40 0.83 -2.59
CA PHE A 105 -25.08 0.55 -3.14
C PHE A 105 -24.76 -0.96 -3.04
N PRO A 106 -24.29 -1.61 -4.11
CA PRO A 106 -24.12 -3.07 -4.16
C PRO A 106 -22.80 -3.52 -3.48
N ILE A 107 -22.71 -3.36 -2.16
CA ILE A 107 -21.49 -3.61 -1.37
C ILE A 107 -20.97 -5.05 -1.58
N ASP A 108 -21.84 -6.05 -1.58
CA ASP A 108 -21.41 -7.44 -1.74
C ASP A 108 -20.79 -7.70 -3.12
N SER A 109 -21.34 -7.07 -4.17
CA SER A 109 -20.77 -7.15 -5.52
C SER A 109 -19.42 -6.43 -5.63
N LEU A 110 -19.26 -5.30 -4.93
CA LEU A 110 -17.99 -4.59 -4.83
C LEU A 110 -16.93 -5.48 -4.17
N PHE A 111 -17.24 -6.08 -3.02
CA PHE A 111 -16.30 -6.96 -2.31
C PHE A 111 -15.98 -8.22 -3.11
N GLN A 112 -16.98 -8.85 -3.72
CA GLN A 112 -16.75 -10.02 -4.58
C GLN A 112 -15.85 -9.69 -5.78
N THR A 113 -16.01 -8.49 -6.36
CA THR A 113 -15.14 -8.02 -7.45
C THR A 113 -13.70 -7.88 -6.97
N ILE A 114 -13.47 -7.24 -5.82
CA ILE A 114 -12.13 -7.08 -5.24
C ILE A 114 -11.51 -8.44 -4.95
N GLU A 115 -12.25 -9.37 -4.34
CA GLU A 115 -11.77 -10.72 -4.03
C GLU A 115 -11.35 -11.49 -5.28
N ASN A 116 -12.10 -11.36 -6.38
CA ASN A 116 -11.76 -12.03 -7.63
C ASN A 116 -10.47 -11.48 -8.26
N GLU A 117 -10.25 -10.16 -8.19
CA GLU A 117 -8.98 -9.56 -8.64
C GLU A 117 -7.82 -10.02 -7.74
N LEU A 118 -7.99 -10.04 -6.41
CA LEU A 118 -6.96 -10.50 -5.46
C LEU A 118 -6.62 -11.99 -5.65
N LYS A 119 -7.62 -12.85 -5.89
CA LYS A 119 -7.41 -14.28 -6.21
C LYS A 119 -6.64 -14.49 -7.51
N SER A 120 -6.71 -13.52 -8.43
CA SER A 120 -5.94 -13.49 -9.67
C SER A 120 -4.57 -12.82 -9.50
N GLU A 121 -4.10 -12.70 -8.25
CA GLU A 121 -2.86 -12.04 -7.82
C GLU A 121 -2.76 -10.55 -8.18
N LYS A 122 -3.85 -9.94 -8.64
CA LYS A 122 -3.89 -8.50 -8.93
C LYS A 122 -4.11 -7.70 -7.66
N LYS A 123 -4.08 -6.38 -7.84
CA LYS A 123 -4.30 -5.38 -6.79
C LYS A 123 -5.45 -4.49 -7.25
N VAL A 124 -6.11 -3.81 -6.32
CA VAL A 124 -7.26 -2.94 -6.65
C VAL A 124 -7.03 -1.58 -6.02
N ILE A 125 -7.21 -0.51 -6.78
CA ILE A 125 -7.19 0.84 -6.21
C ILE A 125 -8.60 1.14 -5.70
N ILE A 126 -8.70 1.73 -4.51
CA ILE A 126 -9.96 2.04 -3.86
C ILE A 126 -9.92 3.47 -3.31
N SER A 127 -11.02 4.19 -3.46
CA SER A 127 -11.23 5.48 -2.82
C SER A 127 -11.78 5.28 -1.40
N LEU A 128 -11.16 5.87 -0.39
CA LEU A 128 -11.61 5.74 1.01
C LEU A 128 -11.67 7.10 1.70
N PRO A 129 -12.57 7.28 2.68
CA PRO A 129 -12.61 8.49 3.48
C PRO A 129 -11.30 8.67 4.26
N SER A 130 -10.89 9.94 4.40
CA SER A 130 -9.73 10.40 5.15
C SER A 130 -10.07 11.73 5.83
N ASN A 131 -9.18 12.22 6.71
CA ASN A 131 -9.40 13.49 7.43
C ASN A 131 -9.57 14.70 6.50
N MET A 132 -9.03 14.65 5.28
CA MET A 132 -9.05 15.76 4.30
C MET A 132 -9.99 15.47 3.12
N GLY A 133 -10.96 14.57 3.28
CA GLY A 133 -11.88 14.17 2.20
C GLY A 133 -11.63 12.74 1.77
N TRP A 134 -11.36 12.51 0.48
CA TRP A 134 -11.12 11.16 -0.06
C TRP A 134 -9.65 10.95 -0.37
N HIS A 135 -9.15 9.76 -0.06
CA HIS A 135 -7.77 9.36 -0.36
C HIS A 135 -7.76 7.99 -1.03
N MET A 136 -6.82 7.79 -1.95
CA MET A 136 -6.74 6.54 -2.70
C MET A 136 -5.80 5.57 -2.01
N PHE A 137 -6.20 4.31 -1.98
CA PHE A 137 -5.40 3.21 -1.46
C PHE A 137 -5.33 2.07 -2.47
N VAL A 138 -4.31 1.22 -2.35
CA VAL A 138 -4.19 -0.03 -3.11
C VAL A 138 -4.47 -1.19 -2.15
N ILE A 139 -5.55 -1.92 -2.41
CA ILE A 139 -5.87 -3.18 -1.75
C ILE A 139 -4.85 -4.22 -2.17
N TYR A 140 -4.11 -4.72 -1.19
CA TYR A 140 -2.97 -5.60 -1.39
C TYR A 140 -3.34 -7.07 -1.25
N LYS A 141 -4.03 -7.40 -0.15
CA LYS A 141 -4.41 -8.79 0.18
C LYS A 141 -5.68 -8.85 1.03
N GLN A 142 -6.21 -10.05 1.10
CA GLN A 142 -7.25 -10.44 2.05
C GLN A 142 -6.61 -11.21 3.22
N THR A 143 -7.02 -10.91 4.45
CA THR A 143 -6.63 -11.65 5.66
C THR A 143 -7.46 -12.93 5.81
N LEU A 144 -7.05 -13.81 6.74
CA LEU A 144 -7.72 -15.11 6.96
C LEU A 144 -9.18 -14.97 7.44
N ASP A 145 -9.49 -13.89 8.15
CA ASP A 145 -10.85 -13.51 8.57
C ASP A 145 -11.66 -12.80 7.46
N GLY A 146 -11.08 -12.69 6.25
CA GLY A 146 -11.75 -12.18 5.08
C GLY A 146 -11.69 -10.65 4.92
N GLU A 147 -10.93 -9.95 5.75
CA GLU A 147 -10.81 -8.50 5.73
C GLU A 147 -9.75 -8.02 4.71
N PHE A 148 -9.85 -6.77 4.24
CA PHE A 148 -8.94 -6.24 3.22
C PHE A 148 -7.87 -5.33 3.82
N VAL A 149 -6.61 -5.61 3.48
CA VAL A 149 -5.46 -4.77 3.82
C VAL A 149 -5.13 -3.84 2.66
N SER A 150 -5.13 -2.54 2.93
CA SER A 150 -4.93 -1.49 1.92
C SER A 150 -3.77 -0.58 2.30
N TYR A 151 -2.96 -0.23 1.30
CA TYR A 151 -1.76 0.61 1.45
C TYR A 151 -1.92 1.90 0.67
N SER A 152 -1.39 3.00 1.18
CA SER A 152 -1.24 4.25 0.45
C SER A 152 0.02 4.99 0.92
N LYS A 153 0.32 6.12 0.28
CA LYS A 153 1.37 7.03 0.69
C LYS A 153 0.78 8.40 1.02
N GLN A 154 1.34 9.04 2.03
CA GLN A 154 1.20 10.46 2.29
C GLN A 154 2.61 11.01 2.44
N TRP A 155 3.08 11.73 1.43
CA TRP A 155 4.50 12.00 1.28
C TRP A 155 5.30 10.68 1.30
N SER A 156 6.31 10.59 2.17
CA SER A 156 7.06 9.37 2.41
C SER A 156 6.43 8.41 3.42
N HIS A 157 5.37 8.81 4.11
CA HIS A 157 4.72 7.98 5.13
C HIS A 157 3.82 6.93 4.48
N THR A 158 4.00 5.68 4.88
CA THR A 158 3.13 4.58 4.44
C THR A 158 1.90 4.52 5.33
N LEU A 159 0.72 4.63 4.70
CA LEU A 159 -0.57 4.46 5.36
C LEU A 159 -1.03 3.02 5.16
N ILE A 160 -1.47 2.36 6.24
CA ILE A 160 -1.93 0.96 6.21
C ILE A 160 -3.28 0.88 6.90
N LEU A 161 -4.30 0.41 6.17
CA LEU A 161 -5.62 0.12 6.70
C LEU A 161 -5.83 -1.39 6.72
N ARG A 162 -6.32 -1.91 7.85
CA ARG A 162 -6.57 -3.36 8.07
C ARG A 162 -8.05 -3.69 8.25
N ASN A 163 -8.92 -2.73 8.00
CA ASN A 163 -10.38 -2.82 8.18
C ASN A 163 -11.13 -2.16 7.01
N THR A 164 -10.65 -2.35 5.78
CA THR A 164 -11.15 -1.62 4.61
C THR A 164 -12.62 -1.91 4.31
N LYS A 165 -13.11 -3.15 4.42
CA LYS A 165 -14.53 -3.48 4.23
C LYS A 165 -15.40 -2.81 5.29
N GLU A 166 -14.94 -2.72 6.54
CA GLU A 166 -15.64 -1.99 7.60
C GLU A 166 -15.82 -0.52 7.22
N ILE A 167 -14.76 0.12 6.74
CA ILE A 167 -14.80 1.52 6.28
C ILE A 167 -15.79 1.68 5.14
N VAL A 168 -15.73 0.82 4.11
CA VAL A 168 -16.65 0.87 2.95
C VAL A 168 -18.11 0.69 3.38
N ARG A 169 -18.39 -0.21 4.33
CA ARG A 169 -19.74 -0.38 4.88
C ARG A 169 -20.23 0.88 5.60
N LYS A 170 -19.38 1.52 6.40
CA LYS A 170 -19.75 2.75 7.14
C LYS A 170 -20.11 3.92 6.23
N VAL A 171 -19.51 4.02 5.05
CA VAL A 171 -19.80 5.11 4.09
C VAL A 171 -20.78 4.71 2.99
N ASN A 172 -21.43 3.54 3.10
CA ASN A 172 -22.39 3.02 2.13
C ASN A 172 -21.83 2.94 0.69
N GLY A 173 -20.58 2.48 0.55
CA GLY A 173 -19.99 2.20 -0.75
C GLY A 173 -18.84 3.10 -1.16
N THR A 174 -18.20 2.74 -2.26
CA THR A 174 -17.10 3.49 -2.88
C THR A 174 -16.82 2.99 -4.28
N ASP A 175 -16.01 3.73 -5.03
CA ASP A 175 -15.54 3.32 -6.33
C ASP A 175 -14.13 2.71 -6.27
N ILE A 176 -13.80 1.93 -7.29
CA ILE A 176 -12.52 1.24 -7.41
C ILE A 176 -11.96 1.36 -8.83
N MET A 177 -10.65 1.21 -8.94
CA MET A 177 -9.96 0.98 -10.21
C MET A 177 -9.40 -0.44 -10.24
N THR A 178 -9.73 -1.16 -11.29
CA THR A 178 -9.13 -2.46 -11.63
C THR A 178 -8.24 -2.31 -12.86
N TYR A 179 -7.45 -3.32 -13.20
CA TYR A 179 -6.60 -3.25 -14.38
C TYR A 179 -6.45 -4.59 -15.10
N ARG A 180 -6.06 -4.49 -16.38
CA ARG A 180 -5.72 -5.61 -17.25
C ARG A 180 -4.35 -5.36 -17.87
N ARG A 181 -3.55 -6.41 -17.94
CA ARG A 181 -2.29 -6.45 -18.69
C ARG A 181 -2.58 -7.08 -20.04
N LYS A 182 -1.94 -6.58 -21.10
CA LYS A 182 -1.90 -7.27 -22.40
C LYS A 182 -1.01 -8.50 -22.34
#